data_AF-A0A1C3F8H5-F1
#
_entry.id   AF-A0A1C3F8H5-F1
#
_cell.length_a   1.000
_cell.length_b   1.000
_cell.length_c   1.000
_cell.angle_alpha   90.00
_cell.angle_beta   90.00
_cell.angle_gamma   90.00
#
_symmetry.space_group_name_H-M   'P 1'
#
loop_
_entity.id
_entity.type
_entity.pdbx_description
1 polymer ?
#
loop_
_entity_poly.entity_id
_entity_poly.type
_entity_poly.pdbx_seq_one_letter_code
_entity_poly.pdbx_strand_id
1 'polypeptide(L)'
;MTSTFTKAAGIGFIVLSALRLTPIINATGKWLLYVSIAALFLILSDLLEFIIEGIVEKKGVNLNKARILLRSIFLASAVIVIIVLPNLKIDIPVKQVNALSDAITLVSLGIAITLIGFKTERVQISSFNNTNNINNEVREFINSIEGKKIIDERISELSLQNAKQL
;
A
#
# COMPACT_ATOMS: atom_id res chain seq x y z
N MET A 1 -5.23 -5.31 -7.50
CA MET A 1 -5.75 -6.22 -6.46
C MET A 1 -5.44 -5.78 -5.02
N THR A 2 -4.39 -4.98 -4.77
CA THR A 2 -3.99 -4.48 -3.43
C THR A 2 -4.93 -3.43 -2.84
N SER A 3 -5.53 -2.56 -3.68
CA SER A 3 -6.48 -1.51 -3.26
C SER A 3 -7.70 -2.04 -2.50
N THR A 4 -8.27 -3.17 -2.94
CA THR A 4 -9.47 -3.76 -2.33
C THR A 4 -9.19 -4.31 -0.93
N PHE A 5 -8.00 -4.91 -0.74
CA PHE A 5 -7.60 -5.46 0.55
C PHE A 5 -7.31 -4.36 1.57
N THR A 6 -6.61 -3.29 1.18
CA THR A 6 -6.35 -2.15 2.09
C THR A 6 -7.64 -1.42 2.48
N LYS A 7 -8.60 -1.27 1.54
CA LYS A 7 -9.93 -0.73 1.86
C LYS A 7 -10.72 -1.63 2.81
N ALA A 8 -10.71 -2.95 2.57
CA ALA A 8 -11.38 -3.91 3.45
C ALA A 8 -10.74 -3.96 4.86
N ALA A 9 -9.41 -3.90 4.95
CA ALA A 9 -8.68 -3.85 6.22
C ALA A 9 -9.00 -2.56 6.99
N GLY A 10 -9.07 -1.41 6.31
CA GLY A 10 -9.48 -0.14 6.91
C GLY A 10 -10.91 -0.16 7.46
N ILE A 11 -11.87 -0.70 6.70
CA ILE A 11 -13.25 -0.89 7.16
C ILE A 11 -13.29 -1.84 8.36
N GLY A 12 -12.52 -2.93 8.33
CA GLY A 12 -12.37 -3.84 9.46
C GLY A 12 -11.89 -3.13 10.72
N PHE A 13 -10.92 -2.21 10.59
CA PHE A 13 -10.41 -1.41 11.71
C PHE A 13 -11.45 -0.44 12.28
N ILE A 14 -12.28 0.17 11.43
CA ILE A 14 -13.37 1.06 11.85
C ILE A 14 -14.44 0.27 12.59
N VAL A 15 -14.84 -0.89 12.06
CA VAL A 15 -15.81 -1.79 12.71
C VAL A 15 -15.27 -2.29 14.05
N LEU A 16 -14.00 -2.68 14.12
CA LEU A 16 -13.36 -3.09 15.37
C LEU A 16 -13.30 -1.96 16.40
N SER A 17 -13.04 -0.72 15.96
CA SER A 17 -13.04 0.47 16.82
C SER A 17 -14.45 0.79 17.34
N ALA A 18 -15.48 0.65 16.50
CA ALA A 18 -16.87 0.80 16.91
C ALA A 18 -17.30 -0.28 17.91
N LEU A 19 -16.90 -1.52 17.69
CA LEU A 19 -17.11 -2.65 18.60
C LEU A 19 -16.39 -2.47 19.94
N ARG A 20 -15.25 -1.78 19.95
CA ARG A 20 -14.55 -1.40 21.19
C ARG A 20 -15.30 -0.33 21.98
N LEU A 21 -15.91 0.62 21.28
CA LEU A 21 -16.64 1.74 21.88
C LEU A 21 -18.06 1.35 22.34
N THR A 22 -18.59 0.23 21.86
CA THR A 22 -19.92 -0.26 22.21
C THR A 22 -19.84 -1.49 23.13
N PRO A 23 -20.53 -1.51 24.29
CA PRO A 23 -20.47 -2.62 25.23
C PRO A 23 -21.39 -3.79 24.82
N ILE A 24 -21.56 -4.03 23.50
CA ILE A 24 -22.47 -5.06 22.96
C ILE A 24 -21.87 -6.45 23.12
N ILE A 25 -20.53 -6.55 23.10
CA ILE A 25 -19.78 -7.75 23.42
C ILE A 25 -19.03 -7.47 24.71
N ASN A 26 -19.08 -8.40 25.68
CA ASN A 26 -18.16 -8.43 26.81
C ASN A 26 -16.75 -8.78 26.27
N ALA A 27 -16.19 -7.91 25.43
CA ALA A 27 -14.85 -7.97 24.90
C ALA A 27 -13.94 -7.76 26.10
N THR A 28 -13.65 -8.87 26.79
CA THR A 28 -12.69 -8.91 27.88
C THR A 28 -11.41 -8.29 27.31
N GLY A 29 -10.70 -7.44 28.07
CA GLY A 29 -9.48 -6.79 27.57
C GLY A 29 -8.51 -7.75 26.85
N LYS A 30 -8.52 -9.02 27.27
CA LYS A 30 -7.76 -10.12 26.66
C LYS A 30 -8.09 -10.34 25.18
N TRP A 31 -9.38 -10.35 24.82
CA TRP A 31 -9.81 -10.51 23.43
C TRP A 31 -9.34 -9.34 22.55
N LEU A 32 -9.48 -8.12 23.07
CA LEU A 32 -9.02 -6.91 22.36
C LEU A 32 -7.51 -6.98 22.08
N LEU A 33 -6.74 -7.42 23.08
CA LEU A 33 -5.29 -7.60 22.96
C LEU A 33 -4.92 -8.61 21.86
N TYR A 34 -5.63 -9.73 21.75
CA TYR A 34 -5.36 -10.73 20.70
C TYR A 34 -5.61 -10.17 19.31
N VAL A 35 -6.71 -9.42 19.13
CA VAL A 35 -7.01 -8.78 17.85
C VAL A 35 -5.99 -7.68 17.53
N SER A 36 -5.59 -6.87 18.52
CA SER A 36 -4.53 -5.86 18.34
C SER A 36 -3.20 -6.49 17.92
N ILE A 37 -2.80 -7.62 18.50
CA ILE A 37 -1.57 -8.35 18.11
C ILE A 37 -1.70 -8.90 16.68
N ALA A 38 -2.85 -9.49 16.34
CA ALA A 38 -3.07 -9.98 14.98
C ALA A 38 -3.02 -8.86 13.94
N ALA A 39 -3.62 -7.71 14.26
CA ALA A 39 -3.57 -6.51 13.42
C ALA A 39 -2.13 -6.00 13.25
N LEU A 40 -1.32 -6.00 14.32
CA LEU A 40 0.10 -5.64 14.26
C LEU A 40 0.86 -6.54 13.28
N PHE A 41 0.64 -7.86 13.32
CA PHE A 41 1.30 -8.79 12.39
C PHE A 41 0.96 -8.49 10.93
N LEU A 42 -0.29 -8.16 10.62
CA LEU A 42 -0.68 -7.79 9.25
C LEU A 42 -0.04 -6.48 8.80
N ILE A 43 0.00 -5.47 9.67
CA ILE A 43 0.63 -4.18 9.37
C ILE A 43 2.16 -4.35 9.20
N LEU A 44 2.78 -5.23 9.98
CA LEU A 44 4.20 -5.54 9.85
C LEU A 44 4.49 -6.28 8.54
N SER A 45 3.58 -7.15 8.10
CA SER A 45 3.65 -7.77 6.77
C SER A 45 3.64 -6.72 5.67
N ASP A 46 2.70 -5.76 5.73
CA ASP A 46 2.61 -4.66 4.76
C ASP A 46 3.89 -3.79 4.78
N LEU A 47 4.45 -3.53 5.96
CA LEU A 47 5.72 -2.79 6.11
C LEU A 47 6.87 -3.50 5.40
N LEU A 48 7.03 -4.79 5.65
CA LEU A 48 8.10 -5.58 5.02
C LEU A 48 7.90 -5.71 3.52
N GLU A 49 6.65 -5.90 3.05
CA GLU A 49 6.35 -5.94 1.62
C GLU A 49 6.73 -4.62 0.93
N PHE A 50 6.47 -3.48 1.59
CA PHE A 50 6.86 -2.15 1.12
C PHE A 50 8.38 -1.98 1.07
N ILE A 51 9.11 -2.44 2.08
CA ILE A 51 10.59 -2.39 2.08
C ILE A 51 11.14 -3.25 0.93
N ILE A 52 10.60 -4.46 0.74
CA ILE A 52 11.01 -5.36 -0.34
C ILE A 52 10.69 -4.72 -1.70
N GLU A 53 9.54 -4.06 -1.86
CA GLU A 53 9.22 -3.26 -3.06
C GLU A 53 10.32 -2.28 -3.41
N GLY A 54 10.72 -1.50 -2.41
CA GLY A 54 11.76 -0.51 -2.62
C GLY A 54 13.13 -1.08 -2.94
N ILE A 55 13.43 -2.31 -2.51
CA ILE A 55 14.67 -2.99 -2.86
C ILE A 55 14.59 -3.57 -4.28
N VAL A 56 13.47 -4.18 -4.63
CA VAL A 56 13.23 -4.74 -5.98
C VAL A 56 13.35 -3.66 -7.04
N GLU A 57 12.73 -2.50 -6.82
CA GLU A 57 12.79 -1.36 -7.73
C GLU A 57 14.22 -0.81 -7.91
N LYS A 58 15.02 -0.81 -6.83
CA LYS A 58 16.42 -0.34 -6.89
C LYS A 58 17.41 -1.35 -7.47
N LYS A 59 17.18 -2.65 -7.29
CA LYS A 59 18.14 -3.71 -7.67
C LYS A 59 17.71 -4.56 -8.86
N GLY A 60 16.48 -4.39 -9.37
CA GLY A 60 15.96 -5.16 -10.52
C GLY A 60 15.79 -6.66 -10.28
N VAL A 61 15.74 -7.11 -9.01
CA VAL A 61 15.66 -8.54 -8.66
C VAL A 61 14.21 -8.98 -8.48
N ASN A 62 13.81 -10.09 -9.10
CA ASN A 62 12.43 -10.59 -9.01
C ASN A 62 12.19 -11.39 -7.71
N LEU A 63 11.73 -10.72 -6.65
CA LEU A 63 11.46 -11.32 -5.33
C LEU A 63 10.00 -11.74 -5.11
N ASN A 64 9.24 -11.99 -6.19
CA ASN A 64 7.80 -12.28 -6.09
C ASN A 64 7.47 -13.51 -5.22
N LYS A 65 8.28 -14.58 -5.30
CA LYS A 65 8.09 -15.79 -4.47
C LYS A 65 8.32 -15.51 -2.98
N ALA A 66 9.34 -14.72 -2.64
CA ALA A 66 9.64 -14.36 -1.26
C ALA A 66 8.54 -13.49 -0.64
N ARG A 67 7.94 -12.57 -1.42
CA ARG A 67 6.79 -11.76 -1.00
C ARG A 67 5.57 -12.61 -0.66
N ILE A 68 5.22 -13.55 -1.53
CA ILE A 68 4.07 -14.45 -1.31
C ILE A 68 4.30 -15.29 -0.05
N LEU A 69 5.50 -15.84 0.12
CA LEU A 69 5.86 -16.62 1.29
C LEU A 69 5.74 -15.78 2.58
N LEU A 70 6.29 -14.57 2.57
CA LEU A 70 6.26 -13.66 3.71
C LEU A 70 4.83 -13.34 4.12
N ARG A 71 3.99 -12.95 3.15
CA ARG A 71 2.58 -12.65 3.39
C ARG A 71 1.84 -13.85 3.97
N SER A 72 2.11 -15.05 3.47
CA SER A 72 1.50 -16.28 3.98
C SER A 72 1.91 -16.57 5.42
N ILE A 73 3.18 -16.34 5.78
CA ILE A 73 3.68 -16.57 7.15
C ILE A 73 3.01 -15.60 8.13
N PHE A 74 2.93 -14.31 7.79
CA PHE A 74 2.28 -13.31 8.65
C PHE A 74 0.76 -13.48 8.74
N LEU A 75 0.11 -13.93 7.67
CA LEU A 75 -1.30 -14.29 7.73
C LEU A 75 -1.52 -15.50 8.65
N ALA A 76 -0.69 -16.53 8.52
CA ALA A 76 -0.77 -17.71 9.37
C ALA A 76 -0.52 -17.36 10.84
N SER A 77 0.45 -16.49 11.14
CA SER A 77 0.70 -16.05 12.51
C SER A 77 -0.45 -15.22 13.08
N ALA A 78 -1.06 -14.32 12.29
CA ALA A 78 -2.24 -13.57 12.72
C ALA A 78 -3.43 -14.50 13.06
N VAL A 79 -3.67 -15.52 12.24
CA VAL A 79 -4.73 -16.53 12.48
C VAL A 79 -4.42 -17.36 13.73
N ILE A 80 -3.18 -17.82 13.88
CA ILE A 80 -2.73 -18.56 15.07
C ILE A 80 -2.94 -17.72 16.32
N VAL A 81 -2.63 -16.44 16.30
CA VAL A 81 -2.85 -15.54 17.44
C VAL A 81 -4.33 -15.49 17.83
N ILE A 82 -5.23 -15.33 16.87
CA ILE A 82 -6.67 -15.23 17.14
C ILE A 82 -7.23 -16.57 17.67
N ILE A 83 -6.72 -17.71 17.20
CA ILE A 83 -7.25 -19.03 17.58
C ILE A 83 -6.61 -19.57 18.87
N VAL A 84 -5.30 -19.41 19.02
CA VAL A 84 -4.52 -20.08 20.08
C VAL A 84 -4.44 -19.24 21.35
N LEU A 85 -4.21 -17.93 21.26
CA LEU A 85 -4.04 -17.10 22.46
C LEU A 85 -5.28 -17.07 23.38
N PRO A 86 -6.53 -17.07 22.90
CA PRO A 86 -7.70 -17.16 23.78
C PRO A 86 -7.77 -18.48 24.57
N ASN A 87 -7.19 -19.55 24.04
CA ASN A 87 -7.20 -20.87 24.66
C ASN A 87 -6.07 -21.08 25.67
N LEU A 88 -5.08 -20.16 25.70
CA LEU A 88 -4.03 -20.17 26.71
C LEU A 88 -4.58 -19.51 28.00
N LYS A 89 -4.59 -20.28 29.10
CA LYS A 89 -4.93 -19.76 30.44
C LYS A 89 -3.84 -18.80 30.92
N ILE A 90 -3.92 -17.56 30.48
CA ILE A 90 -3.00 -16.49 30.85
C ILE A 90 -3.71 -15.60 31.87
N ASP A 91 -3.19 -15.56 33.09
CA ASP A 91 -3.76 -14.78 34.18
C ASP A 91 -3.05 -13.42 34.31
N ILE A 92 -3.32 -12.53 33.35
CA ILE A 92 -2.83 -11.14 33.37
C ILE A 92 -3.95 -10.22 33.89
N PRO A 93 -3.65 -9.28 34.81
CA PRO A 93 -4.62 -8.31 35.31
C PRO A 93 -5.16 -7.41 34.17
N VAL A 94 -6.48 -7.21 34.17
CA VAL A 94 -7.22 -6.47 33.13
C VAL A 94 -6.68 -5.07 32.83
N LYS A 95 -6.16 -4.34 33.82
CA LYS A 95 -5.54 -3.01 33.61
C LYS A 95 -4.29 -3.07 32.73
N GLN A 96 -3.44 -4.07 32.93
CA GLN A 96 -2.21 -4.23 32.12
C GLN A 96 -2.55 -4.69 30.70
N VAL A 97 -3.52 -5.58 30.56
CA VAL A 97 -3.99 -6.06 29.26
C VAL A 97 -4.52 -4.91 28.41
N ASN A 98 -5.34 -4.03 28.99
CA ASN A 98 -5.88 -2.88 28.26
C ASN A 98 -4.79 -1.87 27.86
N ALA A 99 -3.88 -1.54 28.77
CA ALA A 99 -2.76 -0.64 28.48
C ALA A 99 -1.85 -1.19 27.37
N LEU A 100 -1.56 -2.50 27.39
CA LEU A 100 -0.77 -3.15 26.35
C LEU A 100 -1.51 -3.19 25.01
N SER A 101 -2.81 -3.48 25.03
CA SER A 101 -3.66 -3.45 23.83
C SER A 101 -3.68 -2.06 23.20
N ASP A 102 -3.73 -1.00 24.02
CA ASP A 102 -3.70 0.38 23.57
C ASP A 102 -2.37 0.77 22.94
N ALA A 103 -1.27 0.42 23.61
CA ALA A 103 0.07 0.65 23.07
C ALA A 103 0.25 -0.04 21.71
N ILE A 104 -0.14 -1.32 21.61
CA ILE A 104 -0.04 -2.09 20.36
C ILE A 104 -0.89 -1.45 19.26
N THR A 105 -2.11 -1.04 19.59
CA THR A 105 -3.02 -0.43 18.60
C THR A 105 -2.48 0.92 18.11
N LEU A 106 -1.97 1.77 19.00
CA LEU A 106 -1.38 3.06 18.65
C LEU A 106 -0.13 2.91 17.79
N VAL A 107 0.77 1.98 18.14
CA VAL A 107 1.97 1.68 17.35
C VAL A 107 1.58 1.15 15.97
N SER A 108 0.64 0.22 15.91
CA SER A 108 0.11 -0.34 14.67
C SER A 108 -0.46 0.75 13.75
N LEU A 109 -1.28 1.64 14.32
CA LEU A 109 -1.89 2.76 13.59
C LEU A 109 -0.82 3.73 13.07
N GLY A 110 0.18 4.08 13.89
CA GLY A 110 1.28 4.94 13.48
C GLY A 110 2.03 4.37 12.28
N ILE A 111 2.41 3.09 12.34
CA ILE A 111 3.08 2.40 11.23
C ILE A 111 2.21 2.41 9.96
N ALA A 112 0.91 2.13 10.08
CA ALA A 112 -0.01 2.11 8.96
C ALA A 112 -0.14 3.50 8.28
N ILE A 113 -0.27 4.57 9.07
CA ILE A 113 -0.35 5.95 8.54
C ILE A 113 0.95 6.31 7.80
N THR A 114 2.11 6.01 8.39
CA THR A 114 3.41 6.27 7.77
C THR A 114 3.58 5.51 6.46
N LEU A 115 3.15 4.24 6.40
CA LEU A 115 3.16 3.44 5.17
C LEU A 115 2.29 4.02 4.07
N ILE A 116 1.08 4.48 4.41
CA ILE A 116 0.18 5.12 3.45
C ILE A 116 0.84 6.39 2.90
N GLY A 117 1.47 7.20 3.76
CA GLY A 117 2.22 8.39 3.36
C GLY A 117 3.33 8.07 2.35
N PHE A 118 4.24 7.16 2.71
CA PHE A 118 5.37 6.79 1.85
C PHE A 118 4.96 6.12 0.54
N LYS A 119 3.91 5.29 0.57
CA LYS A 119 3.39 4.65 -0.65
C LYS A 119 2.78 5.67 -1.60
N THR A 120 2.07 6.66 -1.08
CA THR A 120 1.51 7.76 -1.87
C THR A 120 2.61 8.59 -2.52
N GLU A 121 3.66 8.92 -1.77
CA GLU A 121 4.82 9.67 -2.26
C GLU A 121 5.54 8.93 -3.41
N ARG A 122 5.81 7.63 -3.27
CA ARG A 122 6.45 6.83 -4.33
C ARG A 122 5.64 6.76 -5.63
N VAL A 123 4.32 6.59 -5.52
CA VAL A 123 3.43 6.57 -6.70
C VAL A 123 3.43 7.92 -7.40
N GLN A 124 3.48 9.02 -6.64
CA GLN A 124 3.53 10.36 -7.21
C GLN A 124 4.86 10.65 -7.92
N ILE A 125 5.99 10.27 -7.32
CA ILE A 125 7.32 10.46 -7.92
C ILE A 125 7.49 9.61 -9.18
N SER A 126 7.08 8.34 -9.16
CA SER A 126 7.16 7.46 -10.34
C SER A 126 6.28 7.96 -11.49
N SER A 127 5.07 8.44 -11.19
CA SER A 127 4.20 9.05 -12.20
C SER A 127 4.80 10.34 -12.77
N PHE A 128 5.42 11.18 -11.94
CA PHE A 128 6.06 12.42 -12.39
C PHE A 128 7.27 12.15 -13.30
N ASN A 129 8.12 11.19 -12.93
CA ASN A 129 9.28 10.82 -13.73
C ASN A 129 8.88 10.20 -15.08
N ASN A 130 7.83 9.38 -15.12
CA ASN A 130 7.36 8.79 -16.37
C ASN A 130 6.83 9.86 -17.35
N THR A 131 6.06 10.83 -16.86
CA THR A 131 5.58 11.97 -17.66
C THR A 131 6.74 12.81 -18.21
N ASN A 132 7.76 13.05 -17.40
CA ASN A 132 8.95 13.79 -17.86
C ASN A 132 9.75 13.01 -18.91
N ASN A 133 9.83 11.68 -18.79
CA ASN A 133 10.53 10.87 -19.78
C ASN A 133 9.80 10.88 -21.14
N ILE A 134 8.47 10.71 -21.13
CA ILE A 134 7.64 10.81 -22.35
C ILE A 134 7.80 12.19 -23.00
N ASN A 135 7.79 13.26 -22.21
CA ASN A 135 7.98 14.62 -22.75
C ASN A 135 9.37 14.81 -23.38
N ASN A 136 10.41 14.20 -22.81
CA ASN A 136 11.74 14.23 -23.39
C ASN A 136 11.83 13.41 -24.68
N GLU A 137 11.27 12.20 -24.72
CA GLU A 137 11.23 11.37 -25.92
C GLU A 137 10.47 12.07 -27.07
N VAL A 138 9.32 12.69 -26.78
CA VAL A 138 8.57 13.48 -27.77
C VAL A 138 9.39 14.68 -28.25
N ARG A 139 10.11 15.36 -27.35
CA ARG A 139 10.96 16.50 -27.71
C ARG A 139 12.17 16.07 -28.55
N GLU A 140 12.79 14.93 -28.25
CA GLU A 140 13.86 14.35 -29.07
C GLU A 140 13.33 13.95 -30.44
N PHE A 141 12.16 13.31 -30.50
CA PHE A 141 11.53 12.95 -31.77
C PHE A 141 11.24 14.19 -32.63
N ILE A 142 10.61 15.23 -32.08
CA ILE A 142 10.33 16.49 -32.79
C ILE A 142 11.61 17.15 -33.30
N ASN A 143 12.71 17.07 -32.55
CA ASN A 143 14.00 17.65 -32.93
C ASN A 143 14.81 16.76 -33.88
N SER A 144 14.46 15.50 -34.04
CA SER A 144 15.11 14.57 -34.97
C SER A 144 14.84 14.95 -36.43
N ILE A 145 15.72 14.50 -37.32
CA ILE A 145 15.56 14.70 -38.78
C ILE A 145 14.24 14.10 -39.27
N GLU A 146 13.84 12.97 -38.71
CA GLU A 146 12.64 12.21 -39.09
C GLU A 146 11.37 12.89 -38.58
N GLY A 147 11.36 13.37 -37.33
CA GLY A 147 10.25 14.14 -36.78
C GLY A 147 10.07 15.50 -37.46
N LYS A 148 11.16 16.22 -37.76
CA LYS A 148 11.08 17.47 -38.54
C LYS A 148 10.51 17.23 -39.92
N LYS A 149 10.96 16.17 -40.62
CA LYS A 149 10.44 15.82 -41.95
C LYS A 149 8.94 15.56 -41.93
N ILE A 150 8.43 14.82 -40.94
CA ILE A 150 7.00 14.53 -40.79
C ILE A 150 6.19 15.81 -40.49
N ILE A 151 6.73 16.70 -39.65
CA ILE A 151 6.08 17.98 -39.33
C ILE A 151 6.03 18.88 -40.57
N ASP A 152 7.14 19.00 -41.29
CA ASP A 152 7.23 19.80 -42.51
C ASP A 152 6.30 19.26 -43.62
N GLU A 153 6.23 17.93 -43.76
CA GLU A 153 5.30 17.25 -44.67
C GLU A 153 3.85 17.57 -44.30
N ARG A 154 3.48 17.49 -43.01
CA ARG A 154 2.12 17.82 -42.55
C ARG A 154 1.76 19.29 -42.74
N ILE A 155 2.71 20.21 -42.52
CA ILE A 155 2.51 21.65 -42.76
C ILE A 155 2.32 21.92 -44.25
N SER A 156 3.10 21.24 -45.11
CA SER A 156 2.95 21.36 -46.56
C SER A 156 1.59 20.85 -47.05
N GLU A 157 1.10 19.71 -46.53
CA GLU A 157 -0.23 19.19 -46.87
C GLU A 157 -1.36 20.14 -46.44
N LEU A 158 -1.26 20.69 -45.23
CA LEU A 158 -2.26 21.62 -44.69
C LEU A 158 -2.29 22.95 -45.47
N SER A 159 -1.13 23.48 -45.83
CA SER A 159 -1.06 24.69 -46.68
C SER A 159 -1.64 24.45 -48.07
N LEU A 160 -1.44 23.25 -48.64
CA LEU A 160 -1.95 22.88 -49.95
C LEU A 160 -3.46 22.60 -49.95
N GLN A 161 -4.02 22.12 -48.83
CA GLN A 161 -5.46 22.01 -48.61
C GLN A 161 -6.13 23.38 -48.46
N ASN A 162 -5.53 24.30 -47.69
CA ASN A 162 -6.04 25.67 -47.56
C ASN A 162 -6.00 26.45 -48.89
N ALA A 163 -4.97 26.23 -49.71
CA ALA A 163 -4.88 26.85 -51.04
C ALA A 163 -5.92 26.31 -52.04
N LYS A 164 -6.49 25.12 -51.81
CA LYS A 164 -7.55 24.52 -52.64
C LYS A 164 -8.97 24.93 -52.21
N GLN A 165 -9.12 25.60 -51.07
CA GLN A 165 -10.41 26.08 -50.56
C GLN A 165 -10.67 27.58 -50.84
N LEU A 166 -9.71 28.28 -51.47
CA LEU A 166 -9.83 29.64 -52.01
C LEU A 166 -10.12 29.58 -53.52
#